data_AF-A0A2A3MN83-F1
#
_entry.id   AF-A0A2A3MN83-F1
#
_cell.length_a   1.000
_cell.length_b   1.000
_cell.length_c   1.000
_cell.angle_alpha   90.00
_cell.angle_beta   90.00
_cell.angle_gamma   90.00
#
_symmetry.space_group_name_H-M   'P 1'
#
loop_
_entity.id
_entity.type
_entity.pdbx_description
1 polymer ?
#
loop_
_entity_poly.entity_id
_entity_poly.type
_entity_poly.pdbx_seq_one_letter_code
_entity_poly.pdbx_strand_id
1 'polypeptide(L)'
;MISRANTAKIHIARQQLGMTDEDYRALLGRVAGVTSSKQLTERTCSRVLREFERLGFQPKPSNKAKGKPHNFKKLDAEITKIEALLADMKLPWSYADAIAKRMFGIERCAWLKQPKHYKALVAALHVEQQKQHLKAELDGLLDELGYQGAERAAVLEDMPHGWERKVPMLEAVIRALRAEKLEKDEAQCS
;
A
#
# COMPACT_ATOMS: atom_id res chain seq x y z
N MET A 1 -15.74 29.11 -11.25
CA MET A 1 -16.60 28.08 -10.62
C MET A 1 -15.68 27.02 -10.02
N ILE A 2 -15.93 26.55 -8.79
CA ILE A 2 -15.08 25.55 -8.13
C ILE A 2 -15.31 24.13 -8.67
N SER A 3 -14.30 23.27 -8.56
CA SER A 3 -14.39 21.86 -8.94
C SER A 3 -15.41 21.10 -8.07
N ARG A 4 -16.03 20.05 -8.63
CA ARG A 4 -16.94 19.16 -7.88
C ARG A 4 -16.31 18.57 -6.62
N ALA A 5 -15.01 18.30 -6.66
CA ALA A 5 -14.26 17.80 -5.50
C ALA A 5 -14.18 18.83 -4.38
N ASN A 6 -13.94 20.10 -4.71
CA ASN A 6 -13.90 21.17 -3.72
C ASN A 6 -15.28 21.49 -3.14
N THR A 7 -16.33 21.45 -3.97
CA THR A 7 -17.72 21.54 -3.48
C THR A 7 -18.00 20.45 -2.46
N ALA A 8 -17.64 19.19 -2.76
CA ALA A 8 -17.82 18.07 -1.84
C ALA A 8 -17.05 18.29 -0.52
N LYS A 9 -15.79 18.73 -0.57
CA LYS A 9 -15.00 19.03 0.63
C LYS A 9 -15.66 20.08 1.52
N ILE A 10 -16.21 21.14 0.94
CA ILE A 10 -16.90 22.20 1.71
C ILE A 10 -18.13 21.65 2.42
N HIS A 11 -18.95 20.82 1.74
CA HIS A 11 -20.12 20.22 2.37
C HIS A 11 -19.74 19.21 3.47
N ILE A 12 -18.69 18.42 3.26
CA ILE A 12 -18.16 17.51 4.29
C ILE A 12 -17.63 18.31 5.49
N ALA A 13 -16.90 19.40 5.24
CA ALA A 13 -16.39 20.25 6.31
C ALA A 13 -17.52 20.85 7.15
N ARG A 14 -18.57 21.38 6.50
CA ARG A 14 -19.79 21.86 7.18
C ARG A 14 -20.39 20.77 8.07
N GLN A 15 -20.56 19.56 7.54
CA GLN A 15 -21.14 18.43 8.27
C GLN A 15 -20.26 18.00 9.45
N GLN A 16 -18.95 17.89 9.25
CA GLN A 16 -17.99 17.46 10.28
C GLN A 16 -17.89 18.48 11.42
N LEU A 17 -18.01 19.77 11.11
CA LEU A 17 -17.98 20.85 12.09
C LEU A 17 -19.35 21.11 12.74
N GLY A 18 -20.40 20.38 12.35
CA GLY A 18 -21.74 20.55 12.91
C GLY A 18 -22.35 21.93 12.67
N MET A 19 -21.96 22.61 11.59
CA MET A 19 -22.37 23.99 11.33
C MET A 19 -23.83 24.09 10.86
N THR A 20 -24.55 25.03 11.48
CA THR A 20 -25.87 25.46 11.00
C THR A 20 -25.75 26.16 9.64
N ASP A 21 -26.87 26.36 8.96
CA ASP A 21 -26.87 27.01 7.64
C ASP A 21 -26.50 28.49 7.75
N GLU A 22 -26.89 29.13 8.86
CA GLU A 22 -26.58 30.49 9.23
C GLU A 22 -25.08 30.66 9.50
N ASP A 23 -24.49 29.82 10.35
CA ASP A 23 -23.05 29.87 10.66
C ASP A 23 -22.19 29.62 9.42
N TYR A 24 -22.63 28.69 8.58
CA TYR A 24 -21.97 28.39 7.32
C TYR A 24 -22.00 29.59 6.37
N ARG A 25 -23.15 30.26 6.20
CA ARG A 25 -23.24 31.48 5.38
C ARG A 25 -22.44 32.64 5.96
N ALA A 26 -22.45 32.81 7.28
CA ALA A 26 -21.67 33.84 7.96
C ALA A 26 -20.16 33.63 7.75
N LEU A 27 -19.69 32.38 7.83
CA LEU A 27 -18.30 32.02 7.55
C LEU A 27 -17.92 32.32 6.10
N LEU A 28 -18.77 31.95 5.13
CA LEU A 28 -18.55 32.26 3.72
C LEU A 28 -18.52 33.77 3.45
N GLY A 29 -19.41 34.53 4.09
CA GLY A 29 -19.45 35.99 4.00
C GLY A 29 -18.16 36.61 4.55
N ARG A 30 -17.72 36.18 5.73
CA ARG A 30 -16.50 36.69 6.38
C ARG A 30 -15.21 36.35 5.61
N VAL A 31 -15.08 35.11 5.12
CA VAL A 31 -13.82 34.63 4.52
C VAL A 31 -13.74 34.95 3.03
N ALA A 32 -14.86 34.83 2.32
CA ALA A 32 -14.91 34.90 0.87
C ALA A 32 -15.85 35.99 0.31
N GLY A 33 -16.60 36.71 1.16
CA GLY A 33 -17.52 37.76 0.74
C GLY A 33 -18.76 37.26 0.01
N VAL A 34 -19.10 35.97 0.14
CA VAL A 34 -20.19 35.34 -0.62
C VAL A 34 -21.19 34.67 0.31
N THR A 35 -22.43 34.53 -0.15
CA THR A 35 -23.50 33.86 0.61
C THR A 35 -23.70 32.40 0.20
N SER A 36 -23.00 31.95 -0.85
CA SER A 36 -23.13 30.59 -1.38
C SER A 36 -21.80 30.03 -1.86
N SER A 37 -21.58 28.73 -1.63
CA SER A 37 -20.43 28.01 -2.20
C SER A 37 -20.41 28.00 -3.73
N LYS A 38 -21.56 28.20 -4.39
CA LYS A 38 -21.65 28.31 -5.85
C LYS A 38 -20.91 29.54 -6.40
N GLN A 39 -20.77 30.58 -5.58
CA GLN A 39 -20.10 31.84 -5.95
C GLN A 39 -18.60 31.81 -5.66
N LEU A 40 -18.07 30.71 -5.10
CA LEU A 40 -16.65 30.59 -4.83
C LEU A 40 -15.82 30.49 -6.11
N THR A 41 -14.62 31.06 -6.04
CA THR A 41 -13.54 30.87 -7.00
C THR A 41 -12.52 29.91 -6.39
N GLU A 42 -11.59 29.37 -7.18
CA GLU A 42 -10.56 28.47 -6.62
C GLU A 42 -9.71 29.16 -5.55
N ARG A 43 -9.40 30.45 -5.74
CA ARG A 43 -8.65 31.27 -4.77
C ARG A 43 -9.43 31.45 -3.46
N THR A 44 -10.72 31.80 -3.52
CA THR A 44 -11.52 32.00 -2.30
C THR A 44 -11.89 30.68 -1.63
N CYS A 45 -12.08 29.61 -2.40
CA CYS A 45 -12.30 28.25 -1.90
C CYS A 45 -11.13 27.76 -1.04
N SER A 46 -9.90 28.00 -1.47
CA SER A 46 -8.70 27.60 -0.70
C SER A 46 -8.64 28.30 0.67
N ARG A 47 -9.05 29.58 0.72
CA ARG A 47 -9.14 30.33 1.99
C ARG A 47 -10.22 29.77 2.91
N VAL A 48 -11.39 29.43 2.36
CA VAL A 48 -12.48 28.81 3.10
C VAL A 48 -12.09 27.44 3.66
N LEU A 49 -11.44 26.59 2.86
CA LEU A 49 -10.95 25.28 3.31
C LEU A 49 -9.91 25.41 4.43
N ARG A 50 -8.99 26.39 4.33
CA ARG A 50 -8.03 26.68 5.40
C ARG A 50 -8.72 27.14 6.69
N GLU A 51 -9.78 27.94 6.58
CA GLU A 51 -10.54 28.35 7.76
C GLU A 51 -11.29 27.16 8.37
N PHE A 52 -11.83 26.25 7.56
CA PHE A 52 -12.40 25.00 8.09
C PHE A 52 -11.36 24.15 8.80
N GLU A 53 -10.15 24.01 8.25
CA GLU A 53 -9.05 23.27 8.91
C GLU A 53 -8.69 23.91 10.25
N ARG A 54 -8.64 25.25 10.32
CA ARG A 54 -8.44 25.99 11.57
C ARG A 54 -9.53 25.72 12.62
N LEU A 55 -10.77 25.49 12.17
CA LEU A 55 -11.92 25.15 13.01
C LEU A 55 -12.00 23.65 13.36
N GLY A 56 -11.04 22.83 12.91
CA GLY A 56 -10.97 21.41 13.24
C GLY A 56 -11.43 20.47 12.13
N PHE A 57 -11.66 20.95 10.91
CA PHE A 57 -11.91 20.08 9.77
C PHE A 57 -10.65 19.27 9.44
N GLN A 58 -10.80 17.95 9.43
CA GLN A 58 -9.74 17.03 9.03
C GLN A 58 -10.09 16.37 7.70
N PRO A 59 -9.54 16.84 6.56
CA PRO A 59 -9.86 16.28 5.27
C PRO A 59 -9.42 14.82 5.18
N LYS A 60 -10.39 13.91 5.04
CA LYS A 60 -10.10 12.48 4.81
C LYS A 60 -9.56 12.26 3.39
N PRO A 61 -8.46 11.52 3.21
CA PRO A 61 -8.01 11.12 1.89
C PRO A 61 -9.06 10.24 1.21
N SER A 62 -9.23 10.44 -0.10
CA SER A 62 -10.20 9.70 -0.91
C SER A 62 -9.89 8.20 -0.92
N ASN A 63 -10.85 7.38 -0.50
CA ASN A 63 -10.76 5.91 -0.62
C ASN A 63 -10.86 5.41 -2.07
N LYS A 64 -11.13 6.27 -3.07
CA LYS A 64 -11.25 5.89 -4.50
C LYS A 64 -9.93 5.35 -5.09
N ALA A 65 -8.84 5.34 -4.33
CA ALA A 65 -7.56 4.78 -4.72
C ALA A 65 -7.31 3.34 -4.24
N LYS A 66 -8.15 2.79 -3.36
CA LYS A 66 -7.85 1.53 -2.67
C LYS A 66 -8.39 0.26 -3.35
N GLY A 67 -9.19 0.39 -4.41
CA GLY A 67 -9.86 -0.73 -5.07
C GLY A 67 -9.25 -1.12 -6.41
N LYS A 68 -9.58 -2.32 -6.88
CA LYS A 68 -9.26 -2.83 -8.22
C LYS A 68 -9.57 -1.76 -9.28
N PRO A 69 -8.59 -1.35 -10.09
CA PRO A 69 -8.80 -0.34 -11.11
C PRO A 69 -9.87 -0.77 -12.14
N HIS A 70 -10.84 0.10 -12.39
CA HIS A 70 -11.98 -0.19 -13.30
C HIS A 70 -11.66 -0.04 -14.81
N ASN A 71 -10.46 0.43 -15.18
CA ASN A 71 -10.17 0.89 -16.55
C ASN A 71 -9.60 -0.20 -17.49
N PHE A 72 -9.74 -1.48 -17.14
CA PHE A 72 -8.97 -2.54 -17.80
C PHE A 72 -9.77 -3.66 -18.46
N LYS A 73 -10.75 -3.28 -19.28
CA LYS A 73 -11.56 -4.23 -20.04
C LYS A 73 -10.79 -5.08 -21.08
N LYS A 74 -9.50 -4.82 -21.34
CA LYS A 74 -8.70 -5.51 -22.38
C LYS A 74 -7.59 -6.44 -21.85
N LEU A 75 -7.27 -6.42 -20.55
CA LEU A 75 -6.11 -7.12 -19.95
C LEU A 75 -6.53 -7.89 -18.68
N ASP A 76 -7.72 -8.48 -18.73
CA ASP A 76 -8.38 -9.04 -17.55
C ASP A 76 -7.61 -10.21 -16.93
N ALA A 77 -6.90 -11.00 -17.75
CA ALA A 77 -6.09 -12.13 -17.30
C ALA A 77 -4.87 -11.68 -16.47
N GLU A 78 -4.10 -10.71 -16.95
CA GLU A 78 -2.91 -10.20 -16.24
C GLU A 78 -3.29 -9.51 -14.93
N ILE A 79 -4.44 -8.83 -14.90
CA ILE A 79 -4.92 -8.11 -13.73
C ILE A 79 -5.45 -9.08 -12.70
N THR A 80 -6.17 -10.12 -13.12
CA THR A 80 -6.60 -11.19 -12.23
C THR A 80 -5.38 -11.87 -11.60
N LYS A 81 -4.28 -12.03 -12.34
CA LYS A 81 -3.03 -12.52 -11.77
C LYS A 81 -2.41 -11.55 -10.76
N ILE A 82 -2.38 -10.25 -11.04
CA ILE A 82 -1.91 -9.24 -10.07
C ILE A 82 -2.78 -9.25 -8.80
N GLU A 83 -4.11 -9.31 -8.97
CA GLU A 83 -5.05 -9.37 -7.86
C GLU A 83 -4.83 -10.60 -6.98
N ALA A 84 -4.69 -11.78 -7.60
CA ALA A 84 -4.42 -13.02 -6.89
C ALA A 84 -3.09 -12.96 -6.11
N LEU A 85 -2.02 -12.45 -6.73
CA LEU A 85 -0.72 -12.28 -6.07
C LEU A 85 -0.81 -11.31 -4.88
N LEU A 86 -1.52 -10.20 -5.03
CA LEU A 86 -1.73 -9.24 -3.95
C LEU A 86 -2.56 -9.83 -2.82
N ALA A 87 -3.63 -10.57 -3.13
CA ALA A 87 -4.50 -11.21 -2.15
C ALA A 87 -3.76 -12.28 -1.33
N ASP A 88 -2.95 -13.11 -2.01
CA ASP A 88 -2.11 -14.14 -1.39
C ASP A 88 -1.13 -13.53 -0.38
N MET A 89 -0.45 -12.45 -0.77
CA MET A 89 0.46 -11.70 0.12
C MET A 89 -0.28 -10.78 1.11
N LYS A 90 -1.62 -10.71 1.08
CA LYS A 90 -2.45 -9.79 1.88
C LYS A 90 -2.07 -8.31 1.71
N LEU A 91 -1.66 -7.92 0.51
CA LEU A 91 -1.23 -6.57 0.17
C LEU A 91 -2.32 -5.77 -0.57
N PRO A 92 -2.42 -4.45 -0.33
CA PRO A 92 -3.35 -3.60 -1.05
C PRO A 92 -2.85 -3.28 -2.47
N TRP A 93 -3.77 -2.89 -3.36
CA TRP A 93 -3.46 -2.40 -4.72
C TRP A 93 -2.44 -1.25 -4.75
N SER A 94 -2.40 -0.42 -3.71
CA SER A 94 -1.41 0.66 -3.59
C SER A 94 0.03 0.14 -3.55
N TYR A 95 0.26 -1.12 -3.17
CA TYR A 95 1.57 -1.75 -3.26
C TYR A 95 1.99 -1.98 -4.72
N ALA A 96 1.07 -2.47 -5.55
CA ALA A 96 1.31 -2.61 -6.99
C ALA A 96 1.48 -1.24 -7.67
N ASP A 97 0.73 -0.21 -7.24
CA ASP A 97 0.93 1.17 -7.68
C ASP A 97 2.35 1.68 -7.36
N ALA A 98 2.86 1.41 -6.15
CA ALA A 98 4.21 1.79 -5.76
C ALA A 98 5.30 1.08 -6.60
N ILE A 99 5.10 -0.20 -6.93
CA ILE A 99 6.02 -0.92 -7.83
C ILE A 99 5.96 -0.33 -9.24
N ALA A 100 4.76 -0.07 -9.77
CA ALA A 100 4.58 0.55 -11.08
C ALA A 100 5.25 1.93 -11.16
N LYS A 101 5.15 2.72 -10.08
CA LYS A 101 5.83 4.01 -9.96
C LYS A 101 7.35 3.87 -9.98
N ARG A 102 7.90 2.93 -9.21
CA ARG A 102 9.35 2.69 -9.14
C ARG A 102 9.93 2.16 -10.46
N MET A 103 9.23 1.25 -11.13
CA MET A 103 9.73 0.58 -12.34
C MET A 103 9.51 1.39 -13.62
N PHE A 104 8.38 2.10 -13.73
CA PHE A 104 7.94 2.72 -14.98
C PHE A 104 7.64 4.22 -14.85
N GLY A 105 7.74 4.81 -13.65
CA GLY A 105 7.33 6.20 -13.41
C GLY A 105 5.81 6.42 -13.48
N ILE A 106 5.01 5.34 -13.44
CA ILE A 106 3.56 5.41 -13.59
C ILE A 106 2.92 5.33 -12.20
N GLU A 107 2.26 6.40 -11.77
CA GLU A 107 1.66 6.52 -10.42
C GLU A 107 0.63 5.44 -10.10
N ARG A 108 -0.01 4.83 -11.12
CA ARG A 108 -0.99 3.77 -10.91
C ARG A 108 -0.77 2.62 -11.86
N CYS A 109 -0.75 1.39 -11.33
CA CYS A 109 -0.73 0.19 -12.16
C CYS A 109 -1.94 0.16 -13.09
N ALA A 110 -3.06 0.79 -12.69
CA ALA A 110 -4.26 1.15 -13.46
C ALA A 110 -4.04 1.79 -14.84
N TRP A 111 -2.88 2.39 -15.06
CA TRP A 111 -2.59 3.18 -16.25
C TRP A 111 -1.59 2.51 -17.19
N LEU A 112 -1.15 1.28 -16.85
CA LEU A 112 -0.30 0.50 -17.73
C LEU A 112 -1.05 0.17 -19.01
N LYS A 113 -0.46 0.46 -20.17
CA LYS A 113 -1.09 0.16 -21.48
C LYS A 113 -0.33 -0.91 -22.27
N GLN A 114 0.93 -1.14 -21.92
CA GLN A 114 1.84 -1.97 -22.70
C GLN A 114 2.00 -3.35 -22.05
N PRO A 115 1.77 -4.46 -22.76
CA PRO A 115 1.88 -5.82 -22.22
C PRO A 115 3.22 -6.11 -21.52
N LYS A 116 4.32 -5.52 -22.01
CA LYS A 116 5.64 -5.66 -21.39
C LYS A 116 5.68 -5.14 -19.94
N HIS A 117 4.98 -4.04 -19.63
CA HIS A 117 4.97 -3.48 -18.28
C HIS A 117 4.18 -4.37 -17.32
N TYR A 118 3.10 -5.01 -17.80
CA TYR A 118 2.36 -5.99 -17.02
C TYR A 118 3.20 -7.21 -16.68
N LYS A 119 3.85 -7.80 -17.68
CA LYS A 119 4.72 -8.96 -17.47
C LYS A 119 5.83 -8.65 -16.46
N ALA A 120 6.45 -7.47 -16.57
CA ALA A 120 7.46 -7.02 -15.62
C ALA A 120 6.90 -6.78 -14.21
N LEU A 121 5.71 -6.19 -14.08
CA LEU A 121 5.05 -5.99 -12.78
C LEU A 121 4.68 -7.33 -12.12
N VAL A 122 4.10 -8.25 -12.88
CA VAL A 122 3.77 -9.61 -12.43
C VAL A 122 5.03 -10.35 -11.99
N ALA A 123 6.12 -10.28 -12.76
CA ALA A 123 7.38 -10.90 -12.39
C ALA A 123 7.94 -10.33 -11.08
N ALA A 124 7.89 -9.01 -10.90
CA ALA A 124 8.31 -8.36 -9.66
C ALA A 124 7.46 -8.80 -8.45
N LEU A 125 6.14 -8.91 -8.61
CA LEU A 125 5.25 -9.42 -7.55
C LEU A 125 5.51 -10.89 -7.24
N HIS A 126 5.79 -11.72 -8.25
CA HIS A 126 6.13 -13.13 -8.04
C HIS A 126 7.44 -13.31 -7.26
N VAL A 127 8.44 -12.48 -7.54
CA VAL A 127 9.70 -12.46 -6.76
C VAL A 127 9.42 -12.00 -5.32
N GLU A 128 8.50 -11.07 -5.09
CA GLU A 128 8.10 -10.68 -3.73
C GLU A 128 7.39 -11.82 -3.00
N GLN A 129 6.45 -12.50 -3.66
CA GLN A 129 5.74 -13.66 -3.12
C GLN A 129 6.71 -14.77 -2.74
N GLN A 130 7.64 -15.12 -3.63
CA GLN A 130 8.67 -16.13 -3.36
C GLN A 130 9.50 -15.76 -2.12
N LYS A 131 9.88 -14.49 -1.96
CA LYS A 131 10.60 -14.06 -0.76
C LYS A 131 9.78 -14.19 0.51
N GLN A 132 8.48 -13.87 0.48
CA GLN A 132 7.60 -14.03 1.63
C GLN A 132 7.45 -15.50 2.02
N HIS A 133 7.30 -16.40 1.05
CA HIS A 133 7.24 -17.84 1.30
C HIS A 133 8.53 -18.39 1.91
N LEU A 134 9.68 -18.02 1.33
CA LEU A 134 10.98 -18.46 1.85
C LEU A 134 11.22 -17.92 3.27
N LYS A 135 10.83 -16.67 3.56
CA LYS A 135 10.91 -16.12 4.92
C LYS A 135 10.03 -16.89 5.90
N ALA A 136 8.78 -17.16 5.53
CA ALA A 136 7.87 -17.94 6.37
C ALA A 136 8.40 -19.37 6.61
N GLU A 137 9.01 -19.98 5.60
CA GLU A 137 9.62 -21.30 5.73
C GLU A 137 10.85 -21.27 6.64
N LEU A 138 11.74 -20.30 6.44
CA LEU A 138 12.89 -20.06 7.30
C LEU A 138 12.46 -19.87 8.76
N ASP A 139 11.45 -19.04 9.00
CA ASP A 139 10.90 -18.80 10.34
C ASP A 139 10.41 -20.12 10.96
N GLY A 140 9.66 -20.93 10.21
CA GLY A 140 9.18 -22.23 10.68
C GLY A 140 10.30 -23.22 10.99
N LEU A 141 11.34 -23.31 10.14
CA LEU A 141 12.48 -24.19 10.38
C LEU A 141 13.27 -23.77 11.62
N LEU A 142 13.46 -22.46 11.83
CA LEU A 142 14.13 -21.96 13.02
C LEU A 142 13.33 -22.28 14.29
N ASP A 143 12.01 -22.13 14.24
CA ASP A 143 11.13 -22.47 15.36
C ASP A 143 11.15 -23.97 15.68
N GLU A 144 11.12 -24.85 14.67
CA GLU A 144 11.21 -26.30 14.85
C GLU A 144 12.55 -26.77 15.40
N LEU A 145 13.65 -26.14 14.97
CA LEU A 145 14.99 -26.41 15.49
C LEU A 145 15.24 -25.81 16.88
N GLY A 146 14.28 -25.03 17.40
CA GLY A 146 14.34 -24.40 18.71
C GLY A 146 15.15 -23.11 18.78
N TYR A 147 15.57 -22.56 17.64
CA TYR A 147 16.36 -21.33 17.58
C TYR A 147 15.50 -20.11 17.91
N GLN A 148 15.57 -19.64 19.16
CA GLN A 148 14.81 -18.48 19.63
C GLN A 148 15.71 -17.34 20.12
N GLY A 149 15.24 -16.09 19.97
CA GLY A 149 15.89 -14.91 20.54
C GLY A 149 17.35 -14.71 20.10
N ALA A 150 18.27 -14.78 21.06
CA ALA A 150 19.69 -14.52 20.84
C ALA A 150 20.39 -15.61 20.01
N GLU A 151 19.96 -16.88 20.13
CA GLU A 151 20.52 -17.99 19.34
C GLU A 151 20.16 -17.85 17.86
N ARG A 152 18.94 -17.39 17.59
CA ARG A 152 18.49 -17.06 16.23
C ARG A 152 19.32 -15.94 15.60
N ALA A 153 19.70 -14.93 16.40
CA ALA A 153 20.58 -13.87 15.94
C ALA A 153 22.00 -14.38 15.70
N ALA A 154 22.51 -15.27 16.56
CA ALA A 154 23.83 -15.87 16.44
C ALA A 154 23.98 -16.76 15.19
N VAL A 155 22.99 -17.59 14.88
CA VAL A 155 22.96 -18.41 13.65
C VAL A 155 23.03 -17.55 12.37
N LEU A 156 22.57 -16.30 12.46
CA LEU A 156 22.48 -15.36 11.35
C LEU A 156 23.54 -14.24 11.43
N GLU A 157 24.47 -14.31 12.37
CA GLU A 157 25.41 -13.22 12.72
C GLU A 157 26.39 -12.91 11.58
N ASP A 158 26.84 -13.93 10.85
CA ASP A 158 27.81 -13.79 9.75
C ASP A 158 27.16 -13.45 8.39
N MET A 159 25.86 -13.15 8.35
CA MET A 159 25.16 -12.95 7.09
C MET A 159 25.40 -11.55 6.48
N PRO A 160 25.63 -11.45 5.15
CA PRO A 160 25.82 -10.16 4.48
C PRO A 160 24.61 -9.23 4.63
N HIS A 161 24.84 -7.92 4.77
CA HIS A 161 23.76 -6.94 4.88
C HIS A 161 22.72 -7.08 3.75
N GLY A 162 21.44 -7.19 4.13
CA GLY A 162 20.31 -7.33 3.21
C GLY A 162 20.18 -8.71 2.54
N TRP A 163 20.82 -9.74 3.09
CA TRP A 163 20.68 -11.13 2.64
C TRP A 163 19.23 -11.60 2.57
N GLU A 164 18.38 -11.17 3.52
CA GLU A 164 16.95 -11.48 3.56
C GLU A 164 16.16 -11.01 2.34
N ARG A 165 16.73 -10.10 1.53
CA ARG A 165 16.12 -9.61 0.29
C ARG A 165 16.58 -10.37 -0.94
N LYS A 166 17.55 -11.28 -0.80
CA LYS A 166 18.14 -12.05 -1.89
C LYS A 166 17.62 -13.48 -1.84
N VAL A 167 16.76 -13.84 -2.80
CA VAL A 167 16.18 -15.18 -2.94
C VAL A 167 17.23 -16.31 -2.86
N PRO A 168 18.36 -16.25 -3.60
CA PRO A 168 19.33 -17.35 -3.55
C PRO A 168 19.96 -17.54 -2.16
N MET A 169 20.05 -16.47 -1.38
CA MET A 169 20.61 -16.56 -0.03
C MET A 169 19.60 -17.19 0.94
N LEU A 170 18.33 -16.78 0.86
CA LEU A 170 17.26 -17.41 1.63
C LEU A 170 17.20 -18.93 1.34
N GLU A 171 17.26 -19.31 0.07
CA GLU A 171 17.28 -20.72 -0.35
C GLU A 171 18.50 -21.47 0.21
N ALA A 172 19.68 -20.86 0.20
CA ALA A 172 20.89 -21.47 0.73
C ALA A 172 20.80 -21.72 2.25
N VAL A 173 20.27 -20.75 3.02
CA VAL A 173 20.06 -20.87 4.46
C VAL A 173 19.02 -21.94 4.78
N ILE A 174 17.87 -21.89 4.10
CA ILE A 174 16.80 -22.89 4.26
C ILE A 174 17.33 -24.30 3.98
N ARG A 175 18.12 -24.47 2.90
CA ARG A 175 18.73 -25.76 2.57
C ARG A 175 19.65 -26.26 3.71
N ALA A 176 20.44 -25.39 4.32
CA ALA A 176 21.31 -25.76 5.43
C ALA A 176 20.49 -26.17 6.68
N LEU A 177 19.46 -25.40 7.04
CA LEU A 177 18.60 -25.72 8.18
C LEU A 177 17.80 -27.01 7.98
N ARG A 178 17.35 -27.29 6.76
CA ARG A 178 16.69 -28.58 6.44
C ARG A 178 17.63 -29.77 6.63
N ALA A 179 18.91 -29.62 6.28
CA ALA A 179 19.91 -30.67 6.49
C ALA A 179 20.17 -30.90 7.99
N GLU A 180 20.34 -29.83 8.77
CA GLU A 180 20.49 -29.92 10.23
C GLU A 180 19.27 -30.59 10.88
N LYS A 181 18.06 -30.24 10.44
CA LYS A 181 16.83 -30.87 10.92
C LYS A 181 16.83 -32.38 10.68
N LEU A 182 17.21 -32.82 9.48
CA LEU A 182 17.29 -34.23 9.15
C LEU A 182 18.28 -34.97 10.06
N GLU A 183 19.46 -34.38 10.31
CA GLU A 183 20.46 -34.97 11.22
C GLU A 183 19.93 -35.13 12.66
N LYS A 184 19.17 -34.15 13.16
CA LYS A 184 18.53 -34.23 14.49
C LYS A 184 17.43 -35.28 14.55
N ASP A 185 16.61 -35.37 13.50
CA ASP A 185 15.54 -36.36 13.39
C ASP A 185 16.11 -37.80 13.33
N GLU A 186 17.21 -38.02 12.61
CA GLU A 186 17.91 -39.31 12.53
C GLU A 186 18.57 -39.70 13.87
N ALA A 187 19.15 -38.73 14.58
CA ALA A 187 19.75 -38.95 15.89
C ALA A 187 18.73 -39.28 16.99
N GLN A 188 17.47 -38.86 16.85
CA GLN A 188 16.38 -39.20 17.79
C GLN A 188 15.73 -40.56 17.52
N CYS A 189 15.93 -41.15 16.34
CA CYS A 189 15.42 -42.49 15.99
C CYS A 189 16.41 -43.64 16.26
N SER A 190 17.67 -43.34 16.62
CA SER A 190 18.72 -44.32 16.95
C SER A 190 18.86 -44.53 18.45
#